data_AF-B0WFH6-F1
#
_entry.id   AF-B0WFH6-F1
#
_cell.length_a   1.000
_cell.length_b   1.000
_cell.length_c   1.000
_cell.angle_alpha   90.00
_cell.angle_beta   90.00
_cell.angle_gamma   90.00
#
_symmetry.space_group_name_H-M   'P 1'
#
loop_
_entity.id
_entity.type
_entity.pdbx_description
1 polymer ?
#
loop_
_entity_poly.entity_id
_entity_poly.type
_entity_poly.pdbx_seq_one_letter_code
_entity_poly.pdbx_strand_id
1 'polypeptide(L)'
;MNGLILAFAVLCAGAASAQIYLNQPVALALQHRQPVHQEASLAHPAVVENALNEAQYPTELRGHVYDNPRVAEALAKESWFGDKEMPVFERAADKIPRDRIVKIFKNAGFVRRR
;
A
#
# COMPACT_ATOMS: atom_id res chain seq x y z
N MET A 1 -45.61 11.53 -8.17
CA MET A 1 -44.45 11.09 -8.99
C MET A 1 -43.16 11.84 -8.67
N ASN A 2 -43.21 13.09 -8.18
CA ASN A 2 -41.99 13.90 -7.94
C ASN A 2 -41.20 13.51 -6.68
N GLY A 3 -41.84 12.93 -5.66
CA GLY A 3 -41.16 12.51 -4.42
C GLY A 3 -40.25 11.27 -4.58
N LEU A 4 -40.57 10.39 -5.52
CA LEU A 4 -39.78 9.17 -5.79
C LEU A 4 -38.46 9.52 -6.50
N ILE A 5 -38.47 10.56 -7.33
CA ILE A 5 -37.29 11.07 -8.04
C ILE A 5 -36.31 11.74 -7.05
N LEU A 6 -36.82 12.52 -6.10
CA LEU A 6 -36.01 13.14 -5.06
C LEU A 6 -35.35 12.11 -4.14
N ALA A 7 -36.08 11.05 -3.75
CA ALA A 7 -35.53 9.97 -2.93
C ALA A 7 -34.40 9.22 -3.65
N PHE A 8 -34.54 8.98 -4.97
CA PHE A 8 -33.51 8.32 -5.76
C PHE A 8 -32.26 9.20 -5.95
N ALA A 9 -32.45 10.51 -6.13
CA ALA A 9 -31.33 11.46 -6.25
C ALA A 9 -30.48 11.56 -4.98
N VAL A 10 -31.09 11.52 -3.79
CA VAL A 10 -30.36 11.54 -2.51
C VAL A 10 -29.60 10.23 -2.29
N LEU A 11 -30.17 9.09 -2.69
CA LEU A 11 -29.51 7.79 -2.60
C LEU A 11 -28.27 7.71 -3.52
N CYS A 12 -28.35 8.24 -4.74
CA CYS A 12 -27.23 8.31 -5.67
C CYS A 12 -26.13 9.28 -5.21
N ALA A 13 -26.48 10.39 -4.59
CA ALA A 13 -25.49 11.35 -4.05
C ALA A 13 -24.70 10.77 -2.85
N GLY A 14 -25.34 9.95 -2.00
CA GLY A 14 -24.68 9.28 -0.88
C GLY A 14 -23.73 8.15 -1.30
N ALA A 15 -24.00 7.47 -2.43
CA ALA A 15 -23.09 6.45 -2.97
C ALA A 15 -21.82 7.05 -3.59
N ALA A 16 -21.90 8.27 -4.15
CA ALA A 16 -20.76 8.94 -4.78
C ALA A 16 -19.73 9.44 -3.75
N SER A 17 -20.16 9.89 -2.56
CA SER A 17 -19.26 10.38 -1.51
C SER A 17 -18.48 9.26 -0.82
N ALA A 18 -19.02 8.04 -0.75
CA ALA A 18 -18.33 6.89 -0.15
C ALA A 18 -17.12 6.40 -0.97
N GLN A 19 -17.12 6.63 -2.29
CA GLN A 19 -16.02 6.22 -3.17
C GLN A 19 -14.82 7.18 -3.12
N ILE A 20 -14.98 8.38 -2.58
CA ILE A 20 -13.89 9.39 -2.52
C ILE A 20 -12.92 9.09 -1.37
N TYR A 21 -13.38 8.42 -0.31
CA TYR A 21 -12.52 8.08 0.85
C TYR A 21 -11.64 6.84 0.64
N LEU A 22 -12.00 5.94 -0.29
CA LEU A 22 -11.22 4.73 -0.57
C LEU A 22 -10.08 4.95 -1.56
N ASN A 23 -10.05 6.09 -2.27
CA ASN A 23 -9.14 6.31 -3.39
C ASN A 23 -8.33 7.60 -3.22
N GLN A 24 -7.78 7.83 -2.02
CA GLN A 24 -6.72 8.81 -1.87
C GLN A 24 -5.45 8.25 -2.54
N PRO A 25 -4.87 8.93 -3.56
CA PRO A 25 -3.56 8.55 -4.02
C PRO A 25 -2.59 8.73 -2.85
N VAL A 26 -1.86 7.67 -2.49
CA VAL A 26 -0.73 7.75 -1.57
C VAL A 26 0.19 8.83 -2.13
N ALA A 27 0.18 10.00 -1.51
CA ALA A 27 1.20 10.99 -1.77
C ALA A 27 2.50 10.34 -1.32
N LEU A 28 3.33 9.93 -2.28
CA LEU A 28 4.73 9.64 -2.02
C LEU A 28 5.32 10.91 -1.41
N ALA A 29 5.30 10.96 -0.07
CA ALA A 29 5.80 12.05 0.70
C ALA A 29 7.31 12.09 0.50
N LEU A 30 7.75 12.83 -0.51
CA LEU A 30 9.06 13.46 -0.52
C LEU A 30 9.05 14.60 0.52
N GLN A 31 8.71 14.27 1.78
CA GLN A 31 8.83 15.19 2.89
C GLN A 31 10.27 15.12 3.38
N HIS A 32 10.98 16.17 3.03
CA HIS A 32 12.29 16.56 3.50
C HIS A 32 12.53 16.15 4.97
N ARG A 33 13.39 15.16 5.15
CA ARG A 33 13.78 14.56 6.43
C ARG A 33 14.50 15.58 7.31
N GLN A 34 13.90 15.99 8.42
CA GLN A 34 14.66 16.58 9.52
C GLN A 34 15.34 15.45 10.32
N PRO A 35 16.62 15.58 10.71
CA PRO A 35 17.28 14.56 11.51
C PRO A 35 16.94 14.78 12.99
N VAL A 36 16.02 13.97 13.52
CA VAL A 36 15.91 13.79 14.98
C VAL A 36 16.90 12.70 15.36
N HIS A 37 17.90 13.06 16.16
CA HIS A 37 18.80 12.12 16.81
C HIS A 37 18.04 11.37 17.91
N GLN A 38 17.38 10.28 17.55
CA GLN A 38 16.88 9.24 18.43
C GLN A 38 17.53 7.94 17.99
N GLU A 39 17.98 7.13 18.95
CA GLU A 39 18.63 5.83 18.74
C GLU A 39 18.04 5.14 17.52
N ALA A 40 18.83 5.03 16.46
CA ALA A 40 18.32 4.69 15.14
C ALA A 40 17.81 3.25 15.17
N SER A 41 16.50 3.10 15.37
CA SER A 41 15.83 1.86 15.02
C SER A 41 16.21 1.58 13.57
N LEU A 42 16.79 0.42 13.29
CA LEU A 42 17.09 -0.03 11.93
C LEU A 42 15.83 -0.17 11.06
N ALA A 43 14.64 0.09 11.63
CA ALA A 43 13.37 0.10 10.95
C ALA A 43 13.29 1.22 9.91
N HIS A 44 12.69 0.90 8.77
CA HIS A 44 12.42 1.85 7.70
C HIS A 44 11.45 2.95 8.20
N PRO A 45 11.61 4.23 7.82
CA PRO A 45 10.78 5.33 8.31
C PRO A 45 9.27 5.10 8.17
N ALA A 46 8.83 4.54 7.04
CA ALA A 46 7.42 4.19 6.83
C ALA A 46 6.87 3.18 7.86
N VAL A 47 7.70 2.27 8.38
CA VAL A 47 7.30 1.33 9.45
C VAL A 47 7.10 2.07 10.76
N VAL A 48 7.96 3.05 11.06
CA VAL A 48 7.84 3.89 12.25
C VAL A 48 6.58 4.75 12.19
N GLU A 49 6.32 5.38 11.05
CA GLU A 49 5.12 6.20 10.84
C GLU A 49 3.83 5.38 10.95
N ASN A 50 3.78 4.20 10.34
CA ASN A 50 2.64 3.30 10.46
C ASN A 50 2.40 2.86 11.91
N ALA A 51 3.46 2.49 12.64
CA ALA A 51 3.35 2.10 14.04
C ALA A 51 2.81 3.25 14.92
N LEU A 52 3.25 4.49 14.67
CA LEU A 52 2.74 5.67 15.37
C LEU A 52 1.27 5.96 15.04
N ASN A 53 0.86 5.73 13.79
CA ASN A 53 -0.52 5.90 13.36
C ASN A 53 -1.44 4.82 13.97
N GLU A 54 -1.01 3.55 13.91
CA GLU A 54 -1.73 2.42 14.51
C GLU A 54 -1.87 2.54 16.03
N ALA A 55 -0.88 3.14 16.69
CA ALA A 55 -0.93 3.43 18.12
C ALA A 55 -2.06 4.41 18.49
N GLN A 56 -2.64 5.16 17.55
CA GLN A 56 -3.76 6.07 17.81
C GLN A 56 -5.13 5.39 17.71
N TYR A 57 -5.20 4.16 17.19
CA TYR A 57 -6.47 3.48 17.00
C TYR A 57 -7.13 3.09 18.33
N PRO A 58 -8.48 3.05 18.37
CA PRO A 58 -9.21 2.42 19.46
C PRO A 58 -8.73 0.98 19.69
N THR A 59 -8.77 0.50 20.94
CA THR A 59 -8.25 -0.82 21.32
C THR A 59 -8.79 -1.96 20.44
N GLU A 60 -10.07 -1.88 20.05
CA GLU A 60 -10.71 -2.89 19.20
C GLU A 60 -10.13 -2.98 17.77
N LEU A 61 -9.47 -1.91 17.31
CA LEU A 61 -8.86 -1.80 15.98
C LEU A 61 -7.32 -1.89 16.03
N ARG A 62 -6.73 -2.04 17.23
CA ARG A 62 -5.30 -2.27 17.35
C ARG A 62 -4.98 -3.71 17.02
N GLY A 63 -3.92 -3.93 16.25
CA GLY A 63 -3.42 -5.27 15.96
C GLY A 63 -2.73 -5.87 17.19
N HIS A 64 -3.37 -6.81 17.87
CA HIS A 64 -2.80 -7.52 19.03
C HIS A 64 -1.72 -8.55 18.69
N VAL A 65 -1.36 -8.67 17.41
CA VAL A 65 -0.42 -9.68 16.90
C VAL A 65 0.96 -9.53 17.54
N TYR A 66 1.39 -8.30 17.81
CA TYR A 66 2.70 -8.01 18.39
C TYR A 66 2.73 -7.98 19.92
N ASP A 67 1.59 -8.12 20.59
CA ASP A 67 1.52 -8.11 22.07
C ASP A 67 2.20 -9.34 22.69
N ASN A 68 2.24 -10.46 21.95
CA ASN A 68 2.93 -11.67 22.37
C ASN A 68 4.41 -11.61 21.97
N PRO A 69 5.35 -11.59 22.93
CA PRO A 69 6.78 -11.47 22.64
C PRO A 69 7.31 -12.63 21.78
N ARG A 70 6.74 -13.84 21.91
CA ARG A 70 7.15 -14.98 21.07
C ARG A 70 6.73 -14.81 19.62
N VAL A 71 5.56 -14.21 19.37
CA VAL A 71 5.05 -13.97 18.01
C VAL A 71 5.87 -12.88 17.35
N ALA A 72 6.15 -11.78 18.06
CA ALA A 72 7.02 -10.72 17.58
C ALA A 72 8.43 -11.25 17.22
N GLU A 73 9.03 -12.07 18.08
CA GLU A 73 10.35 -12.66 17.84
C GLU A 73 10.35 -13.64 16.64
N ALA A 74 9.29 -14.44 16.48
CA ALA A 74 9.16 -15.37 15.35
C ALA A 74 8.99 -14.63 14.01
N LEU A 75 8.15 -13.59 13.97
CA LEU A 75 7.93 -12.78 12.76
C LEU A 75 9.19 -11.98 12.37
N ALA A 76 9.96 -11.52 13.34
CA ALA A 76 11.22 -10.84 13.08
C ALA A 76 12.26 -11.76 12.40
N LYS A 77 12.22 -13.07 12.65
CA LYS A 77 13.15 -14.06 12.06
C LYS A 77 12.87 -14.33 10.57
N GLU A 78 11.59 -14.38 10.19
CA GLU A 78 11.15 -14.80 8.85
C GLU A 78 10.82 -13.61 7.91
N SER A 79 11.32 -12.41 8.21
CA SER A 79 10.83 -11.17 7.58
C SER A 79 11.20 -10.99 6.10
N TRP A 80 12.19 -11.71 5.58
CA TRP A 80 12.73 -11.44 4.24
C TRP A 80 12.63 -12.65 3.30
N PHE A 81 12.92 -13.85 3.79
CA PHE A 81 12.65 -15.12 3.11
C PHE A 81 12.25 -16.12 4.20
N GLY A 82 11.15 -16.83 4.00
CA GLY A 82 10.73 -17.90 4.89
C GLY A 82 11.64 -19.14 4.81
N ASP A 83 11.49 -20.09 5.75
CA ASP A 83 12.14 -21.40 5.62
C ASP A 83 11.86 -22.03 4.25
N LYS A 84 12.93 -22.35 3.52
CA LYS A 84 12.96 -22.90 2.15
C LYS A 84 12.53 -21.95 1.03
N GLU A 85 12.35 -20.66 1.31
CA GLU A 85 12.21 -19.66 0.25
C GLU A 85 13.58 -19.28 -0.31
N MET A 86 13.72 -19.37 -1.62
CA MET A 86 14.96 -19.01 -2.31
C MET A 86 14.74 -17.73 -3.12
N PRO A 87 15.59 -16.70 -2.96
CA PRO A 87 15.56 -15.55 -3.87
C PRO A 87 15.73 -16.00 -5.32
N VAL A 88 14.79 -15.61 -6.17
CA VAL A 88 14.91 -15.81 -7.62
C VAL A 88 15.68 -14.65 -8.21
N PHE A 89 16.99 -14.86 -8.43
CA PHE A 89 17.87 -13.86 -9.04
C PHE A 89 17.70 -13.74 -10.56
N GLU A 90 17.45 -14.85 -11.25
CA GLU A 90 17.34 -14.89 -12.71
C GLU A 90 15.90 -15.12 -13.16
N ARG A 91 15.06 -14.08 -13.08
CA ARG A 91 13.68 -14.20 -13.58
C ARG A 91 13.71 -14.23 -15.09
N ALA A 92 12.94 -15.14 -15.70
CA ALA A 92 12.80 -15.17 -17.16
C ALA A 92 12.26 -13.85 -17.72
N ALA A 93 11.45 -13.12 -16.93
CA ALA A 93 10.95 -11.79 -17.28
C ALA A 93 12.06 -10.73 -17.40
N ASP A 94 13.16 -10.85 -16.65
CA ASP A 94 14.28 -9.90 -16.71
C ASP A 94 15.08 -10.04 -18.01
N LYS A 95 14.99 -11.21 -18.66
CA LYS A 95 15.56 -11.47 -19.98
C LYS A 95 14.77 -10.78 -21.10
N ILE A 96 13.57 -10.26 -20.81
CA ILE A 96 12.73 -9.57 -21.80
C ILE A 96 13.13 -8.09 -21.84
N PRO A 97 13.68 -7.59 -22.97
CA PRO A 97 14.05 -6.18 -23.08
C PRO A 97 12.81 -5.28 -22.98
N ARG A 98 12.91 -4.21 -22.17
CA ARG A 98 11.79 -3.31 -21.86
C ARG A 98 11.23 -2.62 -23.12
N ASP A 99 12.08 -2.32 -24.09
CA ASP A 99 11.67 -1.74 -25.37
C ASP A 99 10.72 -2.65 -26.15
N ARG A 100 10.91 -3.97 -26.05
CA ARG A 100 10.04 -4.95 -26.70
C ARG A 100 8.67 -4.99 -26.05
N ILE A 101 8.61 -4.86 -24.72
CA ILE A 101 7.36 -4.74 -23.97
C ILE A 101 6.60 -3.49 -24.44
N VAL A 102 7.27 -2.34 -24.47
CA VAL A 102 6.67 -1.07 -24.92
C VAL A 102 6.17 -1.18 -26.37
N LYS A 103 6.92 -1.83 -27.25
CA LYS A 103 6.52 -2.06 -28.65
C LYS A 103 5.24 -2.90 -28.76
N ILE A 104 5.11 -3.95 -27.97
CA ILE A 104 3.90 -4.79 -27.92
C ILE A 104 2.69 -3.94 -27.52
N PHE A 105 2.80 -3.17 -26.42
CA PHE A 105 1.71 -2.31 -25.96
C PHE A 105 1.31 -1.23 -26.97
N LYS A 106 2.27 -0.64 -27.68
CA LYS A 106 2.00 0.32 -28.78
C LYS A 106 1.30 -0.32 -29.95
N ASN A 107 1.65 -1.56 -30.31
CA ASN A 107 1.03 -2.29 -31.42
C ASN A 107 -0.38 -2.77 -31.08
N ALA A 108 -0.61 -3.16 -29.83
CA ALA A 108 -1.91 -3.56 -29.33
C ALA A 108 -2.88 -2.38 -29.07
N GLY A 109 -2.44 -1.13 -29.25
CA GLY A 109 -3.27 0.06 -29.07
C GLY A 109 -3.45 0.51 -27.61
N PHE A 110 -2.76 -0.12 -26.65
CA PHE A 110 -2.84 0.23 -25.23
C PHE A 110 -2.06 1.50 -24.86
N VAL A 111 -1.09 1.91 -25.70
CA VAL A 111 -0.29 3.12 -25.48
C VAL A 111 -0.37 4.02 -26.70
N ARG A 112 -0.69 5.30 -26.48
CA ARG A 112 -0.80 6.32 -27.53
C ARG A 112 0.58 6.53 -28.16
N ARG A 113 0.63 6.54 -29.50
CA ARG A 113 1.83 6.96 -30.24
C ARG A 113 1.96 8.48 -30.04
N ARG A 114 3.03 8.90 -29.39
CA ARG A 114 3.41 10.30 -29.25
C ARG A 114 4.37 10.66 -30.37
#